data_AF-A0AAV4X490-F1
#
_entry.id   AF-A0AAV4X490-F1
#
_cell.length_a   1.000
_cell.length_b   1.000
_cell.length_c   1.000
_cell.angle_alpha   90.00
_cell.angle_beta   90.00
_cell.angle_gamma   90.00
#
_symmetry.space_group_name_H-M   'P 1'
#
loop_
_entity.id
_entity.type
_entity.pdbx_description
1 polymer ?
#
loop_
_entity_poly.entity_id
_entity_poly.type
_entity_poly.pdbx_seq_one_letter_code
_entity_poly.pdbx_strand_id
1 'polypeptide(L)' 'MELSDQVEHMVLILSGTHDTRILSGTHNTWLLSGTHDIWILSGTHDTRILSGTDDTWILSGTHDTRILSGTHDT' A
#
# COMPACT_ATOMS: atom_id res chain seq x y z
N MET A 1 1.74 -17.28 -7.58
CA MET A 1 0.43 -17.59 -6.95
C MET A 1 0.31 -16.59 -5.82
N GLU A 2 -0.16 -15.39 -6.16
CA GLU A 2 -0.21 -14.29 -5.20
C GLU A 2 -1.61 -14.28 -4.60
N LEU A 3 -1.67 -14.48 -3.29
CA LEU A 3 -2.90 -14.42 -2.52
C LEU A 3 -3.38 -12.97 -2.59
N SER A 4 -4.43 -12.71 -3.37
CA SER A 4 -5.25 -11.52 -3.15
C SER A 4 -5.99 -11.73 -1.84
N ASP A 5 -5.30 -11.49 -0.72
CA ASP A 5 -5.95 -11.43 0.57
C ASP A 5 -6.87 -10.20 0.52
N GLN A 6 -8.13 -10.44 0.19
CA GLN A 6 -9.19 -9.47 0.43
C GLN A 6 -9.37 -9.44 1.92
N VAL A 7 -8.93 -8.35 2.53
CA VAL A 7 -9.04 -8.19 3.97
C VAL A 7 -9.94 -7.03 4.29
N GLU A 8 -10.70 -7.18 5.36
CA GLU A 8 -11.64 -6.17 5.80
C GLU A 8 -11.37 -5.81 7.26
N HIS A 9 -11.54 -4.53 7.58
CA HIS A 9 -11.45 -4.01 8.95
C HIS A 9 -10.13 -4.37 9.66
N MET A 10 -9.00 -4.32 8.96
CA MET A 10 -7.70 -4.60 9.55
C MET A 10 -6.71 -3.44 9.48
N VAL A 11 -5.68 -3.54 10.33
CA VAL A 11 -4.48 -2.73 10.23
C VAL A 11 -3.32 -3.63 9.80
N LEU A 12 -2.65 -3.26 8.71
CA LEU A 12 -1.48 -3.97 8.19
C LEU A 12 -0.28 -3.02 8.18
N ILE A 13 0.82 -3.47 8.79
CA ILE A 13 2.08 -2.72 8.85
C ILE A 13 3.15 -3.56 8.16
N LEU A 14 3.80 -2.98 7.16
CA LEU A 14 4.82 -3.67 6.39
C LEU A 14 6.00 -2.74 6.09
N SER A 15 7.20 -3.34 6.07
CA SER A 15 8.41 -2.72 5.56
C SER A 15 9.07 -3.66 4.54
N GLY A 16 9.79 -3.10 3.57
CA GLY A 16 10.45 -3.85 2.50
C GLY A 16 11.69 -3.17 1.94
N THR A 17 12.44 -3.91 1.13
CA THR A 17 13.49 -3.37 0.26
C THR A 17 13.63 -4.25 -0.96
N HIS A 18 13.50 -3.69 -2.16
CA HIS A 18 13.42 -4.42 -3.43
C HIS A 18 12.27 -5.44 -3.47
N ASP A 19 11.17 -5.16 -2.78
CA ASP A 19 9.98 -6.01 -2.72
C ASP A 19 8.96 -5.64 -3.81
N THR A 20 8.11 -6.60 -4.16
CA THR A 20 6.89 -6.35 -4.93
C THR A 20 5.72 -6.97 -4.19
N ARG A 21 4.68 -6.18 -3.91
CA ARG A 21 3.51 -6.66 -3.13
C ARG A 21 2.20 -6.12 -3.70
N ILE A 22 1.20 -7.00 -3.75
CA ILE A 22 -0.19 -6.65 -4.08
C ILE A 22 -1.06 -6.78 -2.84
N LEU A 23 -1.81 -5.74 -2.51
CA LEU A 23 -2.77 -5.72 -1.40
C LEU A 23 -4.15 -5.23 -1.86
N SER A 24 -5.18 -5.84 -1.28
CA SER A 24 -6.57 -5.50 -1.56
C SER A 24 -7.43 -5.50 -0.30
N GLY A 25 -8.41 -4.62 -0.19
CA GLY A 25 -9.36 -4.72 0.91
C GLY A 25 -10.40 -3.63 1.01
N THR A 26 -11.12 -3.62 2.12
CA THR A 26 -12.17 -2.62 2.38
C THR A 26 -12.18 -2.24 3.85
N HIS A 27 -12.27 -0.94 4.14
CA HIS A 27 -12.16 -0.39 5.50
C HIS A 27 -10.84 -0.74 6.21
N ASN A 28 -9.73 -0.86 5.47
CA ASN A 28 -8.43 -1.18 6.04
C ASN A 28 -7.59 0.06 6.32
N THR A 29 -6.61 -0.10 7.20
CA THR A 29 -5.51 0.85 7.36
C THR A 29 -4.18 0.18 7.02
N TRP A 30 -3.45 0.75 6.06
CA TRP A 30 -2.14 0.26 5.64
C TRP A 30 -1.05 1.25 5.99
N LEU A 31 -0.02 0.76 6.67
CA LEU A 31 1.19 1.49 7.01
C LEU A 31 2.37 0.82 6.31
N LEU A 32 2.80 1.38 5.19
CA LEU A 32 3.76 0.74 4.30
C LEU A 32 5.00 1.61 4.20
N SER A 33 6.16 0.97 4.35
CA SER A 33 7.45 1.63 4.17
C SER A 33 8.41 0.82 3.29
N GLY A 34 9.24 1.47 2.51
CA GLY A 34 10.03 0.76 1.50
C GLY A 34 11.26 1.49 0.98
N THR A 35 12.05 0.78 0.21
CA THR A 35 13.11 1.35 -0.63
C THR A 35 13.27 0.50 -1.87
N HIS A 36 13.12 1.09 -3.05
CA HIS A 36 13.06 0.39 -4.34
C HIS A 36 11.95 -0.68 -4.42
N ASP A 37 10.83 -0.43 -3.74
CA ASP A 37 9.69 -1.35 -3.68
C ASP A 37 8.61 -1.01 -4.71
N ILE A 38 7.82 -2.02 -5.10
CA ILE A 38 6.63 -1.86 -5.93
C ILE A 38 5.40 -2.32 -5.14
N TRP A 39 4.45 -1.42 -4.94
CA TRP A 39 3.21 -1.68 -4.21
C TRP A 39 2.00 -1.48 -5.09
N ILE A 40 1.13 -2.49 -5.17
CA ILE A 40 -0.14 -2.42 -5.89
C ILE A 40 -1.27 -2.54 -4.88
N LEU A 41 -2.00 -1.44 -4.69
CA LEU A 41 -2.95 -1.26 -3.59
C LEU A 41 -4.33 -0.95 -4.17
N SER A 42 -5.32 -1.79 -3.87
CA SER A 42 -6.72 -1.63 -4.32
C SER A 42 -7.70 -1.73 -3.16
N GLY A 43 -8.80 -1.00 -3.19
CA GLY A 43 -9.80 -1.15 -2.14
C GLY A 43 -10.84 -0.04 -2.05
N THR A 44 -11.64 -0.07 -0.98
CA THR A 44 -12.64 0.97 -0.73
C THR A 44 -12.67 1.38 0.73
N HIS A 45 -12.84 2.68 0.98
CA HIS A 45 -12.85 3.25 2.34
C HIS A 45 -11.56 2.94 3.13
N ASP A 46 -10.43 2.80 2.43
CA ASP A 46 -9.16 2.50 3.08
C ASP A 46 -8.42 3.77 3.50
N THR A 47 -7.57 3.64 4.52
CA THR A 47 -6.55 4.63 4.87
C THR A 47 -5.17 4.06 4.54
N ARG A 48 -4.37 4.79 3.76
CA ARG A 48 -3.03 4.36 3.35
C ARG A 48 -2.01 5.41 3.75
N ILE A 49 -1.02 5.02 4.54
CA ILE A 49 0.13 5.85 4.91
C ILE A 49 1.36 5.15 4.35
N LEU A 50 1.98 5.79 3.37
CA LEU A 50 2.97 5.22 2.48
C LEU A 50 4.23 6.06 2.58
N SER A 51 5.38 5.44 2.81
CA SER A 51 6.65 6.15 2.88
C SER A 51 7.81 5.40 2.27
N GLY A 52 8.61 6.06 1.44
CA GLY A 52 9.56 5.34 0.62
C GLY A 52 10.75 6.13 0.14
N THR A 53 11.64 5.41 -0.52
CA THR A 53 12.68 5.99 -1.37
C THR A 53 12.82 5.17 -2.64
N ASP A 54 12.65 5.82 -3.79
CA ASP A 54 12.65 5.18 -5.10
C ASP A 54 11.57 4.09 -5.25
N ASP A 55 10.43 4.25 -4.56
CA ASP A 55 9.31 3.29 -4.59
C ASP A 55 8.30 3.61 -5.70
N THR A 56 7.56 2.59 -6.15
CA THR A 56 6.43 2.74 -7.10
C THR A 56 5.12 2.31 -6.44
N TRP A 57 4.14 3.20 -6.40
CA TRP A 57 2.83 2.99 -5.75
C TRP A 57 1.69 3.02 -6.78
N ILE A 58 1.15 1.86 -7.11
CA ILE A 58 -0.03 1.73 -7.97
C ILE A 58 -1.28 1.69 -7.09
N LEU A 59 -1.96 2.83 -6.95
CA LEU A 59 -3.03 3.03 -5.99
C LEU A 59 -4.40 3.19 -6.67
N SER A 60 -5.26 2.19 -6.56
CA SER A 60 -6.67 2.22 -7.00
C SER A 60 -7.63 2.13 -5.82
N GLY A 61 -8.86 2.62 -5.99
CA GLY A 61 -9.90 2.52 -4.96
C GLY A 61 -10.83 3.74 -4.89
N THR A 62 -11.87 3.63 -4.06
CA THR A 62 -12.90 4.68 -3.89
C THR A 62 -13.09 5.01 -2.43
N HIS A 63 -13.33 6.29 -2.12
CA HIS A 63 -13.47 6.80 -0.75
C HIS A 63 -12.25 6.55 0.15
N ASP A 64 -11.06 6.44 -0.46
CA ASP A 64 -9.82 6.20 0.28
C ASP A 64 -9.16 7.51 0.72
N THR A 65 -8.46 7.47 1.85
CA THR A 65 -7.52 8.50 2.28
C THR A 65 -6.09 8.01 2.05
N ARG A 66 -5.24 8.85 1.46
CA ARG A 66 -3.85 8.51 1.13
C ARG A 66 -2.91 9.60 1.64
N ILE A 67 -1.88 9.19 2.35
CA ILE A 67 -0.74 10.00 2.73
C ILE A 67 0.48 9.34 2.12
N LEU A 68 1.18 10.05 1.25
CA LEU A 68 2.43 9.60 0.64
C LEU A 68 3.54 10.57 1.03
N SER A 69 4.62 10.03 1.59
CA SER A 69 5.79 10.82 1.98
C SER A 69 7.08 10.06 1.68
N GLY A 70 7.91 10.58 0.80
CA GLY A 70 9.15 9.89 0.43
C GLY A 70 9.93 10.69 -0.59
N THR A 71 11.04 10.12 -1.05
CA THR A 71 11.92 10.74 -2.04
C THR A 71 12.00 9.89 -3.29
N HIS A 72 11.73 10.49 -4.44
CA HIS A 72 11.72 9.81 -5.74
C HIS A 72 10.67 8.68 -5.87
N ASP A 73 9.62 8.74 -5.04
CA ASP A 73 8.49 7.81 -5.17
C ASP A 73 7.55 8.25 -6.31
N THR A 74 6.95 7.27 -6.97
CA THR A 74 6.00 7.49 -8.09
C THR A 74 4.63 6.87 -7.84
#